data_AF-A0A521TF90-F1
#
_entry.id   AF-A0A521TF90-F1
#
_cell.length_a   1.000
_cell.length_b   1.000
_cell.length_c   1.000
_cell.angle_alpha   90.00
_cell.angle_beta   90.00
_cell.angle_gamma   90.00
#
_symmetry.space_group_name_H-M   'P 1'
#
loop_
_entity.id
_entity.type
_entity.pdbx_description
1 polymer ?
#
loop_
_entity_poly.entity_id
_entity_poly.type
_entity_poly.pdbx_seq_one_letter_code
_entity_poly.pdbx_strand_id
1 'polypeptide(L)'
;MLRRWCAMVLLVGCSGAPAPSVDASPDAGVAFDDVGSPTIEDLGPPSPTDTGPMAVDAPTRDAAALDAAVRDAAALDAAVRDATAPDASRDVVALDVVARDVPARVDAPTADRPTTPSLPVPSALVRALSARPYVEGACRPVTWRSWPHPAQRCTYGAGLVVTVANPTPARVGAWIVDAAELIAPVAALRTRDPANYEACLVRIAQHTMSQSSRIFPLEGQIDEGQVFPFLMGVTYGVGSRTGFCGTCYCRINSLTRDEWCRYLAGTTSVSQATCLAGYGGTSGWDDAWAAHCLQNHSASWEASFNPHYRAQAWIANRALRSSFPNPATASGAAVLRAIEGSYPVF
;
A
#
# COMPACT_ATOMS: atom_id res chain seq x y z
N MET A 1 12.94 -44.97 -19.77
CA MET A 1 12.54 -44.35 -18.47
C MET A 1 12.15 -42.91 -18.78
N LEU A 2 10.88 -42.69 -19.16
CA LEU A 2 9.83 -41.98 -18.39
C LEU A 2 10.24 -40.55 -17.99
N ARG A 3 9.54 -39.44 -18.31
CA ARG A 3 8.31 -39.17 -19.08
C ARG A 3 8.35 -37.68 -19.52
N ARG A 4 7.85 -37.43 -20.74
CA ARG A 4 7.43 -36.14 -21.30
C ARG A 4 6.00 -35.77 -20.81
N TRP A 5 5.59 -34.49 -20.90
CA TRP A 5 4.58 -33.96 -21.86
C TRP A 5 3.88 -32.65 -21.41
N CYS A 6 3.74 -31.73 -22.38
CA CYS A 6 2.80 -30.60 -22.42
C CYS A 6 1.33 -31.04 -22.40
N ALA A 7 0.41 -30.13 -22.04
CA ALA A 7 -0.92 -30.09 -22.64
C ALA A 7 -1.54 -28.68 -22.60
N MET A 8 -1.94 -28.24 -23.78
CA MET A 8 -2.84 -27.14 -24.12
C MET A 8 -4.17 -27.80 -24.49
N VAL A 9 -5.32 -27.35 -23.97
CA VAL A 9 -6.65 -27.78 -24.44
C VAL A 9 -7.65 -26.61 -24.40
N LEU A 10 -8.14 -26.26 -25.58
CA LEU A 10 -9.43 -25.60 -25.86
C LEU A 10 -10.58 -26.61 -25.65
N LEU A 11 -11.76 -26.16 -25.22
CA LEU A 11 -13.02 -26.74 -25.68
C LEU A 11 -14.22 -25.79 -25.49
N VAL A 12 -15.13 -25.91 -26.47
CA VAL A 12 -16.33 -25.12 -26.78
C VAL A 12 -17.57 -25.75 -26.12
N GLY A 13 -18.66 -24.97 -26.03
CA GLY A 13 -19.86 -25.22 -25.22
C GLY A 13 -20.75 -26.42 -25.57
N CYS A 14 -21.71 -26.66 -24.67
CA CYS A 14 -22.98 -27.33 -24.91
C CYS A 14 -24.07 -26.75 -24.00
N SER A 15 -25.24 -26.57 -24.58
CA SER A 15 -26.47 -25.99 -24.03
C SER A 15 -27.28 -26.96 -23.16
N GLY A 16 -28.10 -26.43 -22.23
CA GLY A 16 -29.48 -26.89 -22.06
C GLY A 16 -29.92 -27.52 -20.72
N ALA A 17 -30.90 -26.84 -20.10
CA ALA A 17 -32.03 -27.37 -19.29
C ALA A 17 -31.85 -27.48 -17.74
N PRO A 18 -32.95 -27.48 -16.94
CA PRO A 18 -33.32 -26.34 -16.10
C PRO A 18 -33.40 -26.64 -14.58
N ALA A 19 -33.64 -25.57 -13.82
CA ALA A 19 -33.75 -25.50 -12.37
C ALA A 19 -34.82 -26.41 -11.72
N PRO A 20 -34.67 -26.72 -10.43
CA PRO A 20 -35.81 -26.89 -9.53
C PRO A 20 -35.97 -25.69 -8.60
N SER A 21 -37.17 -25.14 -8.66
CA SER A 21 -37.82 -24.28 -7.67
C SER A 21 -38.10 -25.05 -6.37
N VAL A 22 -37.87 -24.41 -5.21
CA VAL A 22 -38.62 -24.73 -3.98
C VAL A 22 -38.77 -23.46 -3.16
N ASP A 23 -40.01 -22.95 -3.16
CA ASP A 23 -40.58 -22.12 -2.10
C ASP A 23 -40.73 -22.95 -0.82
N ALA A 24 -40.40 -22.36 0.33
CA ALA A 24 -41.21 -22.39 1.56
C ALA A 24 -40.46 -21.73 2.74
N SER A 25 -40.95 -20.56 3.15
CA SER A 25 -40.98 -20.08 4.55
C SER A 25 -42.23 -20.71 5.23
N PRO A 26 -42.53 -20.62 6.56
CA PRO A 26 -41.96 -19.72 7.58
C PRO A 26 -41.75 -20.33 9.01
N ASP A 27 -41.35 -19.45 9.94
CA ASP A 27 -41.54 -19.46 11.41
C ASP A 27 -40.97 -20.59 12.28
N ALA A 28 -39.99 -20.21 13.12
CA ALA A 28 -39.95 -20.59 14.54
C ALA A 28 -39.04 -19.61 15.31
N GLY A 29 -39.65 -18.78 16.16
CA GLY A 29 -38.93 -18.05 17.20
C GLY A 29 -38.48 -19.00 18.31
N VAL A 30 -37.30 -18.74 18.87
CA VAL A 30 -36.89 -19.30 20.16
C VAL A 30 -36.21 -18.19 20.97
N ALA A 31 -36.57 -18.18 22.24
CA ALA A 31 -36.39 -17.13 23.22
C ALA A 31 -34.94 -16.94 23.70
N PHE A 32 -34.75 -15.76 24.28
CA PHE A 32 -33.67 -15.38 25.17
C PHE A 32 -33.55 -16.36 26.34
N ASP A 33 -32.33 -16.77 26.66
CA ASP A 33 -31.96 -17.16 28.00
C ASP A 33 -30.68 -16.43 28.45
N ASP A 34 -30.81 -15.97 29.68
CA ASP A 34 -29.99 -15.11 30.51
C ASP A 34 -28.92 -15.95 31.21
N VAL A 35 -27.63 -15.62 31.05
CA VAL A 35 -26.56 -16.16 31.91
C VAL A 35 -25.50 -15.08 32.17
N GLY A 36 -25.74 -14.31 33.22
CA GLY A 36 -24.84 -14.26 34.40
C GLY A 36 -23.40 -13.77 34.20
N SER A 37 -23.19 -12.48 34.50
CA SER A 37 -21.89 -11.90 34.87
C SER A 37 -21.33 -12.54 36.15
N PRO A 38 -20.03 -12.89 36.23
CA PRO A 38 -19.36 -13.05 37.50
C PRO A 38 -18.76 -11.72 37.98
N THR A 39 -19.10 -11.39 39.22
CA THR A 39 -18.62 -10.27 40.04
C THR A 39 -17.16 -10.44 40.45
N ILE A 40 -16.48 -9.30 40.57
CA ILE A 40 -15.15 -9.13 41.16
C ILE A 40 -15.32 -8.87 42.67
N GLU A 41 -14.75 -9.72 43.52
CA GLU A 41 -14.40 -9.46 44.92
C GLU A 41 -12.97 -10.01 45.10
N ASP A 42 -11.95 -9.16 45.23
CA ASP A 42 -11.46 -8.44 46.43
C ASP A 42 -10.50 -9.27 47.31
N LEU A 43 -9.42 -8.59 47.68
CA LEU A 43 -8.11 -9.07 48.07
C LEU A 43 -8.00 -9.41 49.57
N GLY A 44 -7.12 -10.36 49.90
CA GLY A 44 -6.63 -10.58 51.28
C GLY A 44 -5.14 -10.96 51.29
N PRO A 45 -4.32 -10.44 52.22
CA PRO A 45 -2.85 -10.45 52.14
C PRO A 45 -2.21 -11.75 52.66
N PRO A 46 -0.93 -12.04 52.31
CA PRO A 46 -0.26 -13.26 52.74
C PRO A 46 0.35 -13.12 54.14
N SER A 47 0.42 -14.23 54.87
CA SER A 47 1.25 -14.37 56.08
C SER A 47 2.14 -15.63 56.00
N PRO A 48 3.26 -15.65 56.75
CA PRO A 48 4.49 -16.33 56.34
C PRO A 48 4.77 -17.63 57.13
N THR A 49 5.92 -18.25 56.83
CA THR A 49 6.52 -19.52 57.33
C THR A 49 6.06 -20.76 56.55
N ASP A 50 6.91 -21.70 56.12
CA ASP A 50 8.08 -22.25 56.80
C ASP A 50 9.08 -22.92 55.82
N THR A 51 10.28 -23.13 56.35
CA THR A 51 11.54 -23.64 55.80
C THR A 51 11.57 -25.14 55.44
N GLY A 52 12.35 -25.52 54.41
CA GLY A 52 12.83 -26.91 54.22
C GLY A 52 13.12 -27.33 52.77
N PRO A 53 14.28 -27.93 52.44
CA PRO A 53 14.82 -27.92 51.08
C PRO A 53 14.43 -29.16 50.25
N MET A 54 14.07 -28.95 48.99
CA MET A 54 14.13 -30.00 47.97
C MET A 54 15.02 -29.53 46.83
N ALA A 55 16.13 -30.25 46.66
CA ALA A 55 17.04 -30.12 45.54
C ALA A 55 16.31 -30.48 44.24
N VAL A 56 16.41 -29.60 43.25
CA VAL A 56 16.09 -29.89 41.86
C VAL A 56 17.31 -29.53 41.02
N ASP A 57 17.82 -30.53 40.33
CA ASP A 57 18.93 -30.43 39.39
C ASP A 57 18.64 -29.36 38.33
N ALA A 58 19.52 -28.37 38.26
CA ALA A 58 19.56 -27.42 37.17
C ALA A 58 20.20 -28.10 35.94
N PRO A 59 19.62 -28.01 34.74
CA PRO A 59 20.36 -28.34 33.54
C PRO A 59 21.45 -27.27 33.34
N THR A 60 22.71 -27.69 33.43
CA THR A 60 23.86 -26.89 32.99
C THR A 60 23.66 -26.54 31.52
N ARG A 61 23.29 -25.28 31.26
CA ARG A 61 23.33 -24.70 29.90
C ARG A 61 24.78 -24.74 29.43
N ASP A 62 25.02 -25.52 28.40
CA ASP A 62 26.31 -25.67 27.74
C ASP A 62 26.93 -24.31 27.41
N ALA A 63 28.08 -24.03 28.04
CA ALA A 63 28.91 -22.87 27.73
C ALA A 63 29.34 -22.83 26.26
N ALA A 64 29.32 -23.97 25.56
CA ALA A 64 29.60 -24.07 24.12
C ALA A 64 28.50 -23.42 23.25
N ALA A 65 27.23 -23.40 23.67
CA ALA A 65 26.14 -22.80 22.91
C ALA A 65 26.15 -21.26 23.03
N LEU A 66 26.56 -20.73 24.19
CA LEU A 66 26.79 -19.30 24.38
C LEU A 66 28.01 -18.83 23.58
N ASP A 67 29.07 -19.62 23.52
CA ASP A 67 30.28 -19.26 22.79
C ASP A 67 30.09 -19.31 21.26
N ALA A 68 29.19 -20.18 20.77
CA ALA A 68 28.75 -20.18 19.37
C ALA A 68 27.88 -18.96 19.04
N ALA A 69 26.93 -18.58 19.91
CA ALA A 69 26.10 -17.40 19.73
C ALA A 69 26.91 -16.08 19.79
N VAL A 70 27.94 -16.03 20.64
CA VAL A 70 28.87 -14.89 20.71
C VAL A 70 29.78 -14.84 19.48
N ARG A 71 30.18 -15.98 18.92
CA ARG A 71 30.93 -16.04 17.66
C ARG A 71 30.09 -15.64 16.45
N ASP A 72 28.82 -16.02 16.39
CA ASP A 72 27.90 -15.59 15.32
C ASP A 72 27.55 -14.09 15.43
N ALA A 73 27.38 -13.57 16.65
CA ALA A 73 27.22 -12.14 16.87
C ALA A 73 28.49 -11.34 16.51
N ALA A 74 29.68 -11.87 16.82
CA ALA A 74 30.95 -11.27 16.43
C ALA A 74 31.20 -11.36 14.92
N ALA A 75 30.73 -12.42 14.25
CA ALA A 75 30.79 -12.55 12.79
C ALA A 75 29.83 -11.59 12.09
N LEU A 76 28.63 -11.35 12.65
CA LEU A 76 27.72 -10.31 12.17
C LEU A 76 28.30 -8.90 12.38
N ASP A 77 28.87 -8.64 13.56
CA ASP A 77 29.49 -7.34 13.89
C ASP A 77 30.77 -7.10 13.06
N ALA A 78 31.52 -8.15 12.73
CA ALA A 78 32.65 -8.09 11.80
C ALA A 78 32.20 -7.88 10.35
N ALA A 79 31.11 -8.52 9.89
CA ALA A 79 30.54 -8.28 8.57
C ALA A 79 29.97 -6.86 8.43
N VAL A 80 29.42 -6.30 9.51
CA VAL A 80 28.94 -4.91 9.58
C VAL A 80 30.11 -3.92 9.65
N ARG A 81 31.20 -4.25 10.35
CA ARG A 81 32.41 -3.41 10.38
C ARG A 81 33.23 -3.44 9.09
N ASP A 82 33.27 -4.56 8.38
CA ASP A 82 33.92 -4.63 7.06
C ASP A 82 33.07 -3.92 5.98
N ALA A 83 31.75 -3.82 6.19
CA ALA A 83 30.87 -2.96 5.40
C ALA A 83 30.99 -1.46 5.74
N THR A 84 31.63 -1.10 6.87
CA THR A 84 32.01 0.29 7.16
C THR A 84 33.38 0.62 6.55
N ALA A 85 33.44 0.56 5.22
CA ALA A 85 34.43 1.33 4.47
C ALA A 85 34.19 2.84 4.72
N PRO A 86 35.25 3.66 4.77
CA PRO A 86 35.13 5.06 5.11
C PRO A 86 34.35 5.80 4.01
N ASP A 87 33.31 6.52 4.42
CA ASP A 87 32.77 7.65 3.68
C ASP A 87 32.21 7.35 2.27
N ALA A 88 31.20 6.47 2.18
CA ALA A 88 30.32 6.37 1.01
C ALA A 88 29.30 7.53 0.93
N SER A 89 29.60 8.69 1.54
CA SER A 89 28.90 9.95 1.26
C SER A 89 29.47 10.68 0.03
N ARG A 90 30.47 10.09 -0.65
CA ARG A 90 30.98 10.56 -1.94
C ARG A 90 30.38 9.80 -3.12
N ASP A 91 29.83 10.59 -4.04
CA ASP A 91 29.41 10.22 -5.38
C ASP A 91 28.20 9.28 -5.48
N VAL A 92 27.08 9.69 -4.85
CA VAL A 92 25.85 9.70 -5.64
C VAL A 92 26.11 10.74 -6.72
N VAL A 93 26.70 10.31 -7.85
CA VAL A 93 26.89 11.15 -9.03
C VAL A 93 25.60 11.92 -9.17
N ALA A 94 25.74 13.24 -9.04
CA ALA A 94 24.68 14.17 -9.32
C ALA A 94 24.17 13.78 -10.70
N LEU A 95 23.06 13.04 -10.73
CA LEU A 95 22.20 13.08 -11.88
C LEU A 95 21.67 14.50 -11.86
N ASP A 96 22.46 15.39 -12.44
CA ASP A 96 21.93 16.26 -13.47
C ASP A 96 21.23 15.34 -14.47
N VAL A 97 20.04 14.88 -14.08
CA VAL A 97 18.94 14.87 -15.01
C VAL A 97 18.72 16.35 -15.31
N VAL A 98 19.63 16.90 -16.13
CA VAL A 98 19.23 17.81 -17.18
C VAL A 98 17.97 17.16 -17.69
N ALA A 99 16.86 17.88 -17.62
CA ALA A 99 15.67 17.55 -18.36
C ALA A 99 16.07 17.46 -19.84
N ARG A 100 16.75 16.37 -20.23
CA ARG A 100 16.82 15.91 -21.60
C ARG A 100 15.37 15.80 -21.95
N ASP A 101 14.96 16.57 -22.95
CA ASP A 101 13.63 16.61 -23.54
C ASP A 101 13.00 15.23 -23.48
N VAL A 102 12.32 14.96 -22.35
CA VAL A 102 11.43 13.82 -22.23
C VAL A 102 10.34 14.24 -23.18
N PRO A 103 10.13 13.53 -24.30
CA PRO A 103 9.14 13.93 -25.30
C PRO A 103 7.86 14.24 -24.54
N ALA A 104 7.35 15.46 -24.76
CA ALA A 104 6.28 16.11 -24.02
C ALA A 104 5.50 15.08 -23.19
N ARG A 105 5.80 15.05 -21.89
CA ARG A 105 5.12 14.21 -20.88
C ARG A 105 3.68 14.07 -21.32
N VAL A 106 3.22 12.83 -21.47
CA VAL A 106 1.80 12.58 -21.63
C VAL A 106 1.18 13.02 -20.31
N ASP A 107 0.81 14.28 -20.24
CA ASP A 107 0.17 14.84 -19.08
C ASP A 107 -1.04 13.96 -18.82
N ALA A 108 -1.18 13.54 -17.56
CA ALA A 108 -2.46 13.04 -17.09
C ALA A 108 -3.53 14.00 -17.60
N PRO A 109 -4.72 13.55 -18.04
CA PRO A 109 -5.78 14.46 -18.42
C PRO A 109 -6.07 15.44 -17.27
N THR A 110 -5.43 16.61 -17.35
CA THR A 110 -5.60 17.82 -16.56
C THR A 110 -6.55 18.77 -17.28
N ALA A 111 -6.89 18.45 -18.53
CA ALA A 111 -7.74 19.21 -19.42
C ALA A 111 -8.99 19.71 -18.68
N ASP A 112 -8.97 21.00 -18.35
CA ASP A 112 -10.10 21.85 -18.00
C ASP A 112 -11.22 21.16 -17.24
N ARG A 113 -10.90 20.56 -16.08
CA ARG A 113 -11.99 20.31 -15.13
C ARG A 113 -12.36 21.66 -14.52
N PRO A 114 -13.60 22.16 -14.70
CA PRO A 114 -14.06 23.31 -13.94
C PRO A 114 -13.78 23.03 -12.47
N THR A 115 -13.36 24.07 -11.73
CA THR A 115 -13.05 24.05 -10.29
C THR A 115 -14.27 23.53 -9.53
N THR A 116 -14.46 22.22 -9.56
CA THR A 116 -15.57 21.55 -8.92
C THR A 116 -15.25 21.68 -7.44
N PRO A 117 -16.19 22.22 -6.63
CA PRO A 117 -15.97 22.34 -5.21
C PRO A 117 -15.45 21.01 -4.67
N SER A 118 -14.33 21.06 -3.96
CA SER A 118 -13.77 19.85 -3.34
C SER A 118 -14.88 19.22 -2.50
N LEU A 119 -15.16 17.95 -2.77
CA LEU A 119 -16.10 17.20 -1.96
C LEU A 119 -15.60 17.17 -0.51
N PRO A 120 -16.50 17.23 0.49
CA PRO A 120 -16.11 17.18 1.88
C PRO A 120 -15.44 15.83 2.19
N VAL A 121 -14.35 15.87 2.96
CA VAL A 121 -13.63 14.68 3.40
C VAL A 121 -14.28 14.19 4.70
N PRO A 122 -14.86 12.96 4.74
CA PRO A 122 -15.50 12.46 5.95
C PRO A 122 -14.51 12.32 7.11
N SER A 123 -14.99 12.56 8.34
CA SER A 123 -14.13 12.50 9.53
C SER A 123 -13.60 11.09 9.81
N ALA A 124 -14.36 10.03 9.51
CA ALA A 124 -13.86 8.66 9.69
C ALA A 124 -12.73 8.34 8.71
N LEU A 125 -12.80 8.86 7.48
CA LEU A 125 -11.72 8.77 6.50
C LEU A 125 -10.43 9.44 7.01
N VAL A 126 -10.53 10.67 7.52
CA VAL A 126 -9.38 11.39 8.12
C VAL A 126 -8.81 10.58 9.29
N ARG A 127 -9.66 10.01 10.15
CA ARG A 127 -9.26 9.20 11.30
C ARG A 127 -8.48 7.96 10.87
N ALA A 128 -8.95 7.24 9.84
CA ALA A 128 -8.27 6.08 9.29
C ALA A 128 -6.88 6.43 8.74
N LEU A 129 -6.73 7.59 8.08
CA LEU A 129 -5.46 8.09 7.53
C LEU A 129 -4.53 8.74 8.57
N SER A 130 -5.03 8.97 9.79
CA SER A 130 -4.25 9.58 10.89
C SER A 130 -3.52 8.54 11.73
N ALA A 131 -3.73 7.24 11.49
CA ALA A 131 -2.90 6.20 12.09
C ALA A 131 -1.41 6.50 11.82
N ARG A 132 -0.57 6.28 12.83
CA ARG A 132 0.85 6.61 12.75
C ARG A 132 1.47 5.83 11.58
N PRO A 133 2.11 6.51 10.61
CA PRO A 133 2.87 5.84 9.57
C PRO A 133 3.93 4.90 10.16
N TYR A 134 4.23 3.79 9.49
CA TYR A 134 5.23 2.82 9.92
C TYR A 134 6.67 3.37 10.03
N VAL A 135 6.94 4.66 9.84
CA VAL A 135 8.25 5.23 10.18
C VAL A 135 8.40 5.23 11.71
N GLU A 136 9.07 4.19 12.20
CA GLU A 136 9.15 3.79 13.60
C GLU A 136 9.97 4.76 14.48
N GLY A 137 10.94 5.47 13.90
CA GLY A 137 11.93 6.23 14.66
C GLY A 137 11.68 7.73 14.80
N ALA A 138 12.72 8.42 15.26
CA ALA A 138 12.79 9.87 15.29
C ALA A 138 12.89 10.43 13.86
N CYS A 139 12.01 11.36 13.53
CA CYS A 139 12.03 12.11 12.28
C CYS A 139 12.50 13.53 12.55
N ARG A 140 13.35 14.07 11.67
CA ARG A 140 13.74 15.49 11.69
C ARG A 140 13.41 16.15 10.35
N PRO A 141 12.95 17.41 10.33
CA PRO A 141 12.76 18.14 9.08
C PRO A 141 14.05 18.21 8.27
N VAL A 142 13.94 18.02 6.95
CA VAL A 142 15.03 18.18 5.98
C VAL A 142 14.48 18.76 4.67
N THR A 143 15.38 19.23 3.81
CA THR A 143 15.09 19.46 2.39
C THR A 143 15.56 18.28 1.56
N TRP A 144 15.00 18.10 0.37
CA TRP A 144 15.43 17.09 -0.58
C TRP A 144 15.51 17.71 -1.98
N ARG A 145 16.59 17.42 -2.74
CA ARG A 145 16.85 18.07 -4.04
C ARG A 145 15.71 17.79 -5.02
N SER A 146 15.13 18.81 -5.64
CA SER A 146 14.00 18.65 -6.58
C SER A 146 12.67 18.27 -5.93
N TRP A 147 12.55 18.37 -4.60
CA TRP A 147 11.28 18.29 -3.88
C TRP A 147 11.03 19.62 -3.15
N PRO A 148 10.02 20.40 -3.57
CA PRO A 148 9.79 21.75 -3.05
C PRO A 148 8.99 21.78 -1.73
N HIS A 149 8.56 20.63 -1.23
CA HIS A 149 7.64 20.51 -0.10
C HIS A 149 8.34 20.03 1.18
N PRO A 150 7.69 20.10 2.35
CA PRO A 150 8.27 19.55 3.58
C PRO A 150 8.65 18.07 3.44
N ALA A 151 9.88 17.76 3.85
CA ALA A 151 10.40 16.41 3.94
C ALA A 151 10.97 16.16 5.34
N GLN A 152 11.07 14.89 5.71
CA GLN A 152 11.57 14.45 7.00
C GLN A 152 12.53 13.29 6.78
N ARG A 153 13.68 13.33 7.45
CA ARG A 153 14.60 12.20 7.53
C ARG A 153 14.28 11.42 8.79
N CYS A 154 13.85 10.18 8.62
CA CYS A 154 13.41 9.30 9.69
C CYS A 154 14.36 8.11 9.81
N THR A 155 14.50 7.60 11.03
CA THR A 155 15.15 6.30 11.28
C THR A 155 14.09 5.21 11.30
N TYR A 156 14.46 4.01 10.84
CA TYR A 156 13.58 2.86 10.70
C TYR A 156 14.31 1.59 11.18
N GLY A 157 13.65 0.73 11.96
CA GLY A 157 14.16 -0.58 12.36
C GLY A 157 15.64 -0.59 12.77
N ALA A 158 16.42 -1.48 12.13
CA ALA A 158 17.86 -1.73 12.33
C ALA A 158 18.80 -0.55 11.97
N GLY A 159 18.42 0.69 12.27
CA GLY A 159 19.20 1.89 11.96
C GLY A 159 19.10 2.34 10.49
N LEU A 160 18.16 1.78 9.72
CA LEU A 160 17.90 2.23 8.36
C LEU A 160 17.37 3.66 8.38
N VAL A 161 17.63 4.37 7.28
CA VAL A 161 17.28 5.78 7.17
C VAL A 161 16.51 6.01 5.88
N VAL A 162 15.41 6.73 5.99
CA VAL A 162 14.55 7.09 4.87
C VAL A 162 14.19 8.58 4.96
N THR A 163 14.30 9.28 3.85
CA THR A 163 13.75 10.61 3.69
C THR A 163 12.36 10.49 3.09
N VAL A 164 11.35 10.99 3.77
CA VAL A 164 9.94 10.87 3.39
C VAL A 164 9.29 12.24 3.29
N ALA A 165 8.32 12.36 2.40
CA ALA A 165 7.31 13.39 2.47
C ALA A 165 6.02 12.77 3.03
N ASN A 166 5.44 13.41 4.04
CA ASN A 166 4.22 12.94 4.69
C ASN A 166 3.13 14.01 4.46
N PRO A 167 2.24 13.84 3.47
CA PRO A 167 1.12 14.77 3.28
C PRO A 167 0.25 14.81 4.55
N THR A 168 -0.78 15.65 4.66
CA THR A 168 -1.72 15.55 5.79
C THR A 168 -2.79 14.47 5.55
N PRO A 169 -3.38 13.86 6.60
CA PRO A 169 -4.47 12.90 6.44
C PRO A 169 -5.64 13.48 5.62
N ALA A 170 -5.98 14.77 5.86
CA ALA A 170 -7.00 15.48 5.10
C ALA A 170 -6.65 15.61 3.61
N ARG A 171 -5.37 15.85 3.27
CA ARG A 171 -4.92 15.95 1.87
C ARG A 171 -5.15 14.64 1.12
N VAL A 172 -4.75 13.52 1.69
CA VAL A 172 -4.95 12.21 1.05
C VAL A 172 -6.41 11.79 1.07
N GLY A 173 -7.15 12.16 2.11
CA GLY A 173 -8.60 12.00 2.15
C GLY A 173 -9.28 12.69 0.96
N ALA A 174 -8.84 13.90 0.60
CA ALA A 174 -9.34 14.59 -0.59
C ALA A 174 -9.02 13.82 -1.89
N TRP A 175 -7.81 13.28 -2.03
CA TRP A 175 -7.45 12.45 -3.19
C TRP A 175 -8.30 11.19 -3.31
N ILE A 176 -8.59 10.52 -2.19
CA ILE A 176 -9.43 9.32 -2.14
C ILE A 176 -10.87 9.66 -2.53
N VAL A 177 -11.42 10.75 -1.99
CA VAL A 177 -12.78 11.20 -2.31
C VAL A 177 -12.89 11.56 -3.80
N ASP A 178 -11.93 12.32 -4.34
CA ASP A 178 -11.92 12.65 -5.77
C ASP A 178 -11.81 11.40 -6.66
N ALA A 179 -10.95 10.45 -6.30
CA ALA A 179 -10.77 9.22 -7.07
C ALA A 179 -11.98 8.28 -6.98
N ALA A 180 -12.67 8.22 -5.84
CA ALA A 180 -13.86 7.38 -5.65
C ALA A 180 -14.99 7.72 -6.63
N GLU A 181 -15.05 8.95 -7.13
CA GLU A 181 -15.99 9.37 -8.18
C GLU A 181 -15.77 8.65 -9.52
N LEU A 182 -14.59 8.05 -9.74
CA LEU A 182 -14.29 7.21 -10.91
C LEU A 182 -14.72 5.76 -10.73
N ILE A 183 -15.11 5.36 -9.52
CA ILE A 183 -15.68 4.04 -9.22
C ILE A 183 -17.19 4.19 -9.22
N ALA A 184 -17.80 4.00 -10.39
CA ALA A 184 -19.23 4.24 -10.61
C ALA A 184 -20.14 3.64 -9.53
N PRO A 185 -19.99 2.37 -9.09
CA PRO A 185 -20.82 1.84 -8.01
C PRO A 185 -20.60 2.53 -6.66
N VAL A 186 -19.40 3.01 -6.34
CA VAL A 186 -19.12 3.76 -5.10
C VAL A 186 -19.71 5.16 -5.19
N ALA A 187 -19.46 5.87 -6.30
CA ALA A 187 -19.99 7.22 -6.54
C ALA A 187 -21.53 7.27 -6.41
N ALA A 188 -22.22 6.22 -6.89
CA ALA A 188 -23.68 6.09 -6.79
C ALA A 188 -24.19 5.91 -5.34
N LEU A 189 -23.35 5.48 -4.39
CA LEU A 189 -23.73 5.36 -2.98
C LEU A 189 -23.73 6.71 -2.26
N ARG A 190 -22.96 7.69 -2.74
CA ARG A 190 -22.74 8.97 -2.04
C ARG A 190 -24.03 9.64 -1.54
N THR A 191 -25.09 9.62 -2.36
CA THR A 191 -26.39 10.21 -2.01
C THR A 191 -27.41 9.19 -1.50
N ARG A 192 -27.35 7.94 -1.98
CA ARG A 192 -28.36 6.91 -1.74
C ARG A 192 -28.08 6.09 -0.47
N ASP A 193 -26.81 5.88 -0.16
CA ASP A 193 -26.34 5.10 0.98
C ASP A 193 -25.00 5.70 1.48
N PRO A 194 -25.05 6.89 2.14
CA PRO A 194 -23.86 7.59 2.59
C PRO A 194 -23.00 6.77 3.55
N ALA A 195 -23.60 5.86 4.32
CA ALA A 195 -22.90 5.00 5.26
C ALA A 195 -21.98 4.00 4.53
N ASN A 196 -22.49 3.28 3.53
CA ASN A 196 -21.64 2.37 2.75
C ASN A 196 -20.68 3.13 1.82
N TYR A 197 -21.04 4.33 1.35
CA TYR A 197 -20.09 5.21 0.66
C TYR A 197 -18.87 5.53 1.55
N GLU A 198 -19.10 6.03 2.77
CA GLU A 198 -18.02 6.34 3.71
C GLU A 198 -17.22 5.08 4.09
N ALA A 199 -17.88 3.94 4.28
CA ALA A 199 -17.19 2.67 4.52
C ALA A 199 -16.26 2.27 3.36
N CYS A 200 -16.68 2.46 2.11
CA CYS A 200 -15.81 2.24 0.94
C CYS A 200 -14.58 3.16 0.95
N LEU A 201 -14.76 4.44 1.29
CA LEU A 201 -13.65 5.38 1.38
C LEU A 201 -12.66 5.01 2.50
N VAL A 202 -13.19 4.63 3.66
CA VAL A 202 -12.38 4.15 4.80
C VAL A 202 -11.59 2.91 4.40
N ARG A 203 -12.20 1.98 3.66
CA ARG A 203 -11.50 0.80 3.17
C ARG A 203 -10.35 1.15 2.22
N ILE A 204 -10.55 2.08 1.29
CA ILE A 204 -9.48 2.58 0.41
C ILE A 204 -8.35 3.22 1.23
N ALA A 205 -8.68 4.00 2.27
CA ALA A 205 -7.68 4.57 3.17
C ALA A 205 -6.90 3.52 3.96
N GLN A 206 -7.56 2.49 4.48
CA GLN A 206 -6.88 1.38 5.15
C GLN A 206 -5.90 0.67 4.20
N HIS A 207 -6.30 0.46 2.94
CA HIS A 207 -5.41 -0.08 1.92
C HIS A 207 -4.18 0.82 1.72
N THR A 208 -4.37 2.14 1.54
CA THR A 208 -3.27 3.13 1.46
C THR A 208 -2.33 3.01 2.66
N MET A 209 -2.88 2.93 3.87
CA MET A 209 -2.08 2.82 5.11
C MET A 209 -1.29 1.51 5.17
N SER A 210 -1.90 0.37 4.79
CA SER A 210 -1.22 -0.93 4.77
C SER A 210 -0.08 -1.00 3.75
N GLN A 211 -0.22 -0.33 2.61
CA GLN A 211 0.75 -0.39 1.50
C GLN A 211 1.95 0.53 1.69
N SER A 212 1.71 1.69 2.30
CA SER A 212 2.67 2.80 2.23
C SER A 212 2.61 3.73 3.42
N SER A 213 1.71 3.48 4.38
CA SER A 213 1.49 4.39 5.51
C SER A 213 1.28 5.85 5.10
N ARG A 214 0.77 6.08 3.88
CA ARG A 214 0.52 7.40 3.29
C ARG A 214 1.78 8.25 3.06
N ILE A 215 2.98 7.69 3.27
CA ILE A 215 4.25 8.37 3.10
C ILE A 215 4.79 8.21 1.68
N PHE A 216 5.43 9.26 1.19
CA PHE A 216 6.15 9.28 -0.07
C PHE A 216 7.66 9.19 0.21
N PRO A 217 8.29 8.01 0.07
CA PRO A 217 9.72 7.85 0.33
C PRO A 217 10.54 8.46 -0.81
N LEU A 218 11.16 9.62 -0.54
CA LEU A 218 11.97 10.36 -1.50
C LEU A 218 13.32 9.66 -1.75
N GLU A 219 13.94 9.13 -0.71
CA GLU A 219 15.16 8.32 -0.81
C GLU A 219 15.38 7.49 0.46
N GLY A 220 16.25 6.50 0.38
CA GLY A 220 16.70 5.71 1.53
C GLY A 220 16.09 4.32 1.54
N GLN A 221 15.95 3.70 2.69
CA GLN A 221 15.53 2.30 2.80
C GLN A 221 14.68 2.05 4.05
N ILE A 222 13.79 1.06 3.99
CA ILE A 222 13.04 0.52 5.14
C ILE A 222 13.10 -1.01 5.14
N ASP A 223 12.71 -1.63 6.25
CA ASP A 223 12.62 -3.09 6.39
C ASP A 223 11.16 -3.51 6.68
N GLU A 224 10.52 -4.19 5.75
CA GLU A 224 9.16 -4.75 5.94
C GLU A 224 9.22 -6.29 5.87
N GLY A 225 10.21 -6.90 6.53
CA GLY A 225 10.55 -8.33 6.40
C GLY A 225 11.54 -8.62 5.27
N GLN A 226 11.86 -7.58 4.49
CA GLN A 226 13.00 -7.47 3.60
C GLN A 226 13.34 -5.98 3.43
N VAL A 227 14.60 -5.67 3.11
CA VAL A 227 15.05 -4.30 2.90
C VAL A 227 14.55 -3.76 1.56
N PHE A 228 13.74 -2.72 1.59
CA PHE A 228 13.23 -2.02 0.41
C PHE A 228 13.95 -0.68 0.23
N PRO A 229 14.77 -0.51 -0.82
CA PRO A 229 15.35 0.77 -1.15
C PRO A 229 14.41 1.64 -2.01
N PHE A 230 14.48 2.95 -1.80
CA PHE A 230 13.67 3.96 -2.45
C PHE A 230 14.51 5.04 -3.09
N LEU A 231 14.01 5.56 -4.21
CA LEU A 231 14.49 6.77 -4.84
C LEU A 231 13.33 7.43 -5.59
N MET A 232 13.16 8.73 -5.42
CA MET A 232 12.12 9.53 -6.09
C MET A 232 10.69 8.98 -5.93
N GLY A 233 10.39 8.33 -4.80
CA GLY A 233 9.07 7.74 -4.55
C GLY A 233 8.87 6.34 -5.11
N VAL A 234 9.88 5.78 -5.78
CA VAL A 234 9.81 4.45 -6.40
C VAL A 234 10.64 3.46 -5.60
N THR A 235 10.05 2.29 -5.35
CA THR A 235 10.78 1.15 -4.77
C THR A 235 11.59 0.48 -5.86
N TYR A 236 12.88 0.21 -5.61
CA TYR A 236 13.71 -0.57 -6.52
C TYR A 236 14.23 -1.84 -5.85
N GLY A 237 14.55 -2.87 -6.63
CA GLY A 237 14.86 -4.21 -6.10
C GLY A 237 16.12 -4.26 -5.22
N VAL A 238 16.11 -5.18 -4.26
CA VAL A 238 17.26 -5.53 -3.41
C VAL A 238 18.30 -6.23 -4.30
N GLY A 239 19.46 -5.60 -4.54
CA GLY A 239 20.61 -6.28 -5.15
C GLY A 239 21.25 -5.67 -6.40
N SER A 240 20.76 -4.57 -6.98
CA SER A 240 21.53 -3.66 -7.88
C SER A 240 20.62 -2.62 -8.54
N ARG A 241 21.19 -1.50 -9.04
CA ARG A 241 20.54 -0.62 -10.05
C ARG A 241 20.12 -1.36 -11.33
N THR A 242 20.62 -2.58 -11.51
CA THR A 242 20.30 -3.53 -12.59
C THR A 242 19.37 -4.66 -12.14
N GLY A 243 18.90 -4.61 -10.88
CA GLY A 243 18.15 -5.66 -10.21
C GLY A 243 16.65 -5.52 -10.44
N PHE A 244 16.02 -6.67 -10.70
CA PHE A 244 14.66 -6.83 -11.15
C PHE A 244 13.64 -6.15 -10.21
N CYS A 245 13.18 -4.95 -10.57
CA CYS A 245 11.82 -4.54 -10.24
C CYS A 245 10.90 -5.42 -11.11
N GLY A 246 10.35 -6.51 -10.56
CA GLY A 246 9.25 -7.21 -11.24
C GLY A 246 8.14 -6.23 -11.62
N THR A 247 7.95 -5.19 -10.79
CA THR A 247 7.11 -4.01 -11.02
C THR A 247 7.61 -2.87 -10.12
N CYS A 248 8.24 -1.83 -10.66
CA CYS A 248 8.59 -0.64 -9.88
C CYS A 248 7.30 0.15 -9.57
N TYR A 249 6.95 0.25 -8.30
CA TYR A 249 5.72 0.90 -7.85
C TYR A 249 5.97 2.35 -7.45
N CYS A 250 5.04 3.23 -7.83
CA CYS A 250 4.91 4.53 -7.19
C CYS A 250 4.35 4.36 -5.77
N ARG A 251 5.12 4.71 -4.74
CA ARG A 251 4.70 4.58 -3.34
C ARG A 251 3.66 5.67 -2.99
N ILE A 252 2.85 5.39 -1.96
CA ILE A 252 1.53 5.95 -1.57
C ILE A 252 0.32 5.15 -2.08
N ASN A 253 0.33 4.70 -3.33
CA ASN A 253 -0.83 4.00 -3.91
C ASN A 253 -0.45 2.76 -4.75
N SER A 254 0.81 2.34 -4.67
CA SER A 254 1.37 1.15 -5.31
C SER A 254 0.99 1.00 -6.78
N LEU A 255 0.94 2.11 -7.51
CA LEU A 255 0.62 2.10 -8.94
C LEU A 255 1.86 1.69 -9.73
N THR A 256 1.70 0.72 -10.61
CA THR A 256 2.74 0.34 -11.57
C THR A 256 2.70 1.23 -12.82
N ARG A 257 3.83 1.29 -13.52
CA ARG A 257 3.90 1.90 -14.86
C ARG A 257 2.85 1.31 -15.82
N ASP A 258 2.69 -0.01 -15.84
CA ASP A 258 1.72 -0.69 -16.71
C ASP A 258 0.27 -0.32 -16.38
N GLU A 259 -0.05 -0.19 -15.11
CA GLU A 259 -1.34 0.29 -14.63
C GLU A 259 -1.61 1.73 -15.05
N TRP A 260 -0.61 2.61 -14.88
CA TRP A 260 -0.67 3.99 -15.35
C TRP A 260 -0.90 4.08 -16.86
N CYS A 261 -0.13 3.32 -17.65
CA CYS A 261 -0.27 3.32 -19.10
C CYS A 261 -1.58 2.69 -19.58
N ARG A 262 -2.13 1.70 -18.86
CA ARG A 262 -3.49 1.20 -19.12
C ARG A 262 -4.54 2.26 -18.84
N TYR A 263 -4.39 3.02 -17.76
CA TYR A 263 -5.28 4.13 -17.43
C TYR A 263 -5.25 5.21 -18.51
N LEU A 264 -4.07 5.66 -18.95
CA LEU A 264 -3.95 6.64 -20.02
C LEU A 264 -4.57 6.15 -21.32
N ALA A 265 -4.33 4.89 -21.72
CA ALA A 265 -4.95 4.30 -22.90
C ALA A 265 -6.46 4.20 -22.83
N GLY A 266 -7.01 4.12 -21.62
CA GLY A 266 -8.45 4.08 -21.40
C GLY A 266 -9.13 5.45 -21.24
N THR A 267 -8.37 6.52 -21.08
CA THR A 267 -8.89 7.86 -20.75
C THR A 267 -8.40 8.97 -21.66
N THR A 268 -7.47 8.67 -22.57
CA THR A 268 -6.88 9.60 -23.53
C THR A 268 -6.73 8.93 -24.90
N SER A 269 -6.18 9.65 -25.88
CA SER A 269 -5.81 9.09 -27.18
C SER A 269 -4.46 8.36 -27.20
N VAL A 270 -3.69 8.37 -26.11
CA VAL A 270 -2.36 7.76 -26.05
C VAL A 270 -2.47 6.25 -25.86
N SER A 271 -1.94 5.46 -26.79
CA SER A 271 -1.94 4.01 -26.66
C SER A 271 -1.06 3.52 -25.49
N GLN A 272 -1.39 2.36 -24.92
CA GLN A 272 -0.60 1.77 -23.84
C GLN A 272 0.85 1.52 -24.29
N ALA A 273 1.06 1.06 -25.53
CA ALA A 273 2.39 0.84 -26.09
C ALA A 273 3.19 2.14 -26.23
N THR A 274 2.54 3.22 -26.68
CA THR A 274 3.17 4.55 -26.76
C THR A 274 3.57 5.07 -25.38
N CYS A 275 2.69 4.91 -24.39
CA CYS A 275 2.99 5.29 -23.01
C CYS A 275 4.18 4.50 -22.45
N LEU A 276 4.19 3.17 -22.61
CA LEU A 276 5.28 2.31 -22.12
C LEU A 276 6.61 2.63 -22.81
N ALA A 277 6.59 2.95 -24.10
CA ALA A 277 7.78 3.36 -24.84
C ALA A 277 8.41 4.65 -24.27
N GLY A 278 7.62 5.54 -23.67
CA GLY A 278 8.12 6.74 -22.98
C GLY A 278 8.87 6.47 -21.67
N TYR A 279 8.81 5.24 -21.15
CA TYR A 279 9.43 4.81 -19.89
C TYR A 279 10.37 3.60 -20.10
N GLY A 280 11.12 3.59 -21.20
CA GLY A 280 12.26 2.70 -21.38
C GLY A 280 11.97 1.20 -21.56
N GLY A 281 10.71 0.76 -21.70
CA GLY A 281 10.35 -0.65 -21.96
C GLY A 281 9.74 -1.38 -20.77
N THR A 282 9.92 -2.70 -20.64
CA THR A 282 9.07 -3.57 -19.79
C THR A 282 9.69 -4.09 -18.49
N SER A 283 10.96 -3.82 -18.17
CA SER A 283 11.60 -4.39 -16.97
C SER A 283 12.65 -3.49 -16.33
N GLY A 284 12.71 -3.51 -14.98
CA GLY A 284 13.76 -2.84 -14.21
C GLY A 284 13.41 -1.41 -13.78
N TRP A 285 14.37 -0.78 -13.10
CA TRP A 285 14.33 0.65 -12.77
C TRP A 285 14.29 1.49 -14.06
N ASP A 286 13.45 2.52 -14.07
CA ASP A 286 13.35 3.48 -15.16
C ASP A 286 13.33 4.91 -14.60
N ASP A 287 14.31 5.71 -14.99
CA ASP A 287 14.47 7.09 -14.49
C ASP A 287 13.27 7.96 -14.88
N ALA A 288 12.65 7.73 -16.05
CA ALA A 288 11.50 8.49 -16.50
C ALA A 288 10.25 8.17 -15.66
N TRP A 289 10.05 6.91 -15.27
CA TRP A 289 8.99 6.49 -14.36
C TRP A 289 9.20 7.07 -12.96
N ALA A 290 10.42 7.01 -12.44
CA ALA A 290 10.74 7.60 -11.13
C ALA A 290 10.55 9.12 -11.12
N ALA A 291 11.00 9.81 -12.18
CA ALA A 291 10.75 11.25 -12.34
C ALA A 291 9.26 11.57 -12.51
N HIS A 292 8.49 10.71 -13.18
CA HIS A 292 7.03 10.85 -13.29
C HIS A 292 6.36 10.72 -11.92
N CYS A 293 6.75 9.73 -11.12
CA CYS A 293 6.29 9.57 -9.74
C CYS A 293 6.56 10.83 -8.91
N LEU A 294 7.81 11.27 -8.86
CA LEU A 294 8.20 12.48 -8.14
C LEU A 294 7.35 13.69 -8.56
N GLN A 295 7.17 13.92 -9.87
CA GLN A 295 6.40 15.05 -10.35
C GLN A 295 4.91 14.90 -10.02
N ASN A 296 4.31 13.73 -10.18
CA ASN A 296 2.91 13.49 -9.84
C ASN A 296 2.64 13.84 -8.37
N HIS A 297 3.49 13.36 -7.46
CA HIS A 297 3.33 13.62 -6.03
C HIS A 297 3.63 15.07 -5.66
N SER A 298 4.63 15.69 -6.29
CA SER A 298 4.93 17.10 -6.09
C SER A 298 3.79 18.00 -6.56
N ALA A 299 3.20 17.72 -7.73
CA ALA A 299 2.07 18.48 -8.27
C ALA A 299 0.79 18.26 -7.46
N SER A 300 0.59 17.06 -6.93
CA SER A 300 -0.60 16.71 -6.15
C SER A 300 -0.54 17.20 -4.71
N TRP A 301 0.63 17.61 -4.21
CA TRP A 301 0.87 17.92 -2.79
C TRP A 301 -0.13 18.91 -2.20
N GLU A 302 -0.48 19.94 -2.97
CA GLU A 302 -1.44 20.97 -2.59
C GLU A 302 -2.79 20.86 -3.35
N ALA A 303 -2.87 19.94 -4.30
CA ALA A 303 -4.09 19.69 -5.08
C ALA A 303 -5.10 18.84 -4.31
N SER A 304 -6.39 19.02 -4.62
CA SER A 304 -7.47 18.17 -4.09
C SER A 304 -7.56 16.80 -4.78
N PHE A 305 -6.77 16.56 -5.81
CA PHE A 305 -6.73 15.29 -6.54
C PHE A 305 -5.28 14.80 -6.72
N ASN A 306 -5.15 13.51 -6.99
CA ASN A 306 -3.90 12.88 -7.38
C ASN A 306 -4.16 11.94 -8.56
N PRO A 307 -3.57 12.18 -9.75
CA PRO A 307 -3.75 11.34 -10.93
C PRO A 307 -3.48 9.85 -10.71
N HIS A 308 -2.53 9.49 -9.85
CA HIS A 308 -2.23 8.09 -9.55
C HIS A 308 -3.36 7.43 -8.73
N TYR A 309 -4.01 8.15 -7.81
CA TYR A 309 -5.23 7.66 -7.15
C TYR A 309 -6.37 7.46 -8.13
N ARG A 310 -6.53 8.39 -9.09
CA ARG A 310 -7.54 8.26 -10.17
C ARG A 310 -7.27 7.03 -11.04
N ALA A 311 -6.01 6.76 -11.38
CA ALA A 311 -5.64 5.57 -12.14
C ALA A 311 -6.02 4.28 -11.40
N GLN A 312 -5.71 4.18 -10.10
CA GLN A 312 -6.13 3.04 -9.26
C GLN A 312 -7.66 2.89 -9.23
N ALA A 313 -8.39 3.98 -9.00
CA ALA A 313 -9.85 3.95 -9.00
C ALA A 313 -10.45 3.52 -10.35
N TRP A 314 -9.88 3.98 -11.46
CA TRP A 314 -10.31 3.54 -12.80
C TRP A 314 -10.08 2.03 -13.02
N ILE A 315 -8.95 1.49 -12.53
CA ILE A 315 -8.66 0.05 -12.59
C ILE A 315 -9.67 -0.73 -11.76
N ALA A 316 -9.93 -0.30 -10.52
CA ALA A 316 -10.93 -0.91 -9.65
C ALA A 316 -12.32 -0.88 -10.31
N ASN A 317 -12.73 0.28 -10.85
CA ASN A 317 -14.01 0.40 -11.54
C ASN A 317 -14.14 -0.57 -12.72
N ARG A 318 -13.07 -0.75 -13.50
CA ARG A 318 -13.08 -1.73 -14.60
C ARG A 318 -13.29 -3.16 -14.12
N ALA A 319 -12.67 -3.55 -13.02
CA ALA A 319 -12.86 -4.87 -12.42
C ALA A 319 -14.29 -5.06 -11.88
N LEU A 320 -14.90 -3.98 -11.38
CA LEU A 320 -16.24 -4.01 -10.76
C LEU A 320 -17.39 -3.92 -11.79
N ARG A 321 -17.15 -3.38 -12.99
CA ARG A 321 -18.20 -3.00 -13.95
C ARG A 321 -19.16 -4.14 -14.32
N SER A 322 -18.66 -5.37 -14.48
CA SER A 322 -19.51 -6.52 -14.82
C SER A 322 -20.39 -6.98 -13.66
N SER A 323 -19.95 -6.77 -12.41
CA SER A 323 -20.69 -7.13 -11.19
C SER A 323 -21.78 -6.11 -10.86
N PHE A 324 -21.63 -4.86 -11.34
CA PHE A 324 -22.57 -3.76 -11.11
C PHE A 324 -22.96 -3.08 -12.43
N PRO A 325 -23.69 -3.76 -13.33
CA PRO A 325 -24.06 -3.22 -14.64
C PRO A 325 -24.95 -1.97 -14.54
N ASN A 326 -25.71 -1.85 -13.44
CA ASN A 326 -26.40 -0.62 -13.06
C ASN A 326 -25.91 -0.13 -11.69
N PRO A 327 -24.92 0.77 -11.64
CA PRO A 327 -24.41 1.36 -10.41
C PRO A 327 -25.48 2.02 -9.54
N ALA A 328 -26.52 2.60 -10.16
CA ALA A 328 -27.58 3.33 -9.46
C ALA A 328 -28.48 2.42 -8.61
N THR A 329 -28.49 1.11 -8.87
CA THR A 329 -29.29 0.13 -8.12
C THR A 329 -28.45 -0.86 -7.32
N ALA A 330 -27.11 -0.78 -7.40
CA ALA A 330 -26.21 -1.67 -6.67
C ALA A 330 -26.42 -1.60 -5.14
N SER A 331 -26.42 -2.73 -4.44
CA SER A 331 -26.51 -2.73 -2.97
C SER A 331 -25.23 -2.18 -2.35
N GLY A 332 -25.33 -1.27 -1.38
CA GLY A 332 -24.17 -0.68 -0.70
C GLY A 332 -23.24 -1.72 -0.08
N ALA A 333 -23.79 -2.71 0.62
CA ALA A 333 -23.02 -3.81 1.20
C ALA A 333 -22.33 -4.68 0.14
N ALA A 334 -22.94 -4.88 -1.03
CA ALA A 334 -22.31 -5.63 -2.11
C ALA A 334 -21.16 -4.85 -2.76
N VAL A 335 -21.32 -3.53 -2.94
CA VAL A 335 -20.25 -2.64 -3.42
C VAL A 335 -19.09 -2.61 -2.43
N LEU A 336 -19.37 -2.49 -1.12
CA LEU A 336 -18.34 -2.51 -0.09
C LEU A 336 -17.51 -3.79 -0.12
N ARG A 337 -18.15 -4.98 -0.18
CA ARG A 337 -17.44 -6.26 -0.30
C ARG A 337 -16.55 -6.33 -1.54
N ALA A 338 -17.01 -5.76 -2.66
CA ALA A 338 -16.24 -5.74 -3.89
C ALA A 338 -15.06 -4.75 -3.82
N ILE A 339 -15.22 -3.64 -3.09
CA ILE A 339 -14.13 -2.71 -2.75
C ILE A 339 -13.11 -3.38 -1.82
N GLU A 340 -13.54 -4.16 -0.83
CA GLU A 340 -12.63 -4.88 0.06
C GLU A 340 -11.72 -5.85 -0.69
N GLY A 341 -12.23 -6.48 -1.75
CA GLY A 341 -11.45 -7.34 -2.65
C GLY A 341 -10.55 -6.57 -3.62
N SER A 342 -10.94 -5.36 -4.05
CA SER A 342 -10.13 -4.51 -4.94
C SER A 342 -9.05 -3.73 -4.20
N TYR A 343 -9.27 -3.46 -2.91
CA TYR A 343 -8.39 -2.72 -2.00
C TYR A 343 -8.12 -3.59 -0.76
N PRO A 344 -7.28 -4.63 -0.88
CA PRO A 344 -6.94 -5.52 0.24
C PRO A 344 -6.14 -4.79 1.32
N VAL A 345 -6.33 -5.16 2.57
CA VAL A 345 -5.52 -4.67 3.70
C VAL A 345 -4.68 -5.83 4.18
N PHE A 346 -3.38 -5.59 4.33
CA PHE A 346 -2.36 -6.57 4.71
C PHE A 346 -1.93 -6.37 6.17
#